data_AF-A0A1I7EGR5-F1
#
_entry.id   AF-A0A1I7EGR5-F1
#
_cell.length_a   1.000
_cell.length_b   1.000
_cell.length_c   1.000
_cell.angle_alpha   90.00
_cell.angle_beta   90.00
_cell.angle_gamma   90.00
#
_symmetry.space_group_name_H-M   'P 1'
#
loop_
_entity.id
_entity.type
_entity.pdbx_description
1 polymer ?
#
loop_
_entity_poly.entity_id
_entity_poly.type
_entity_poly.pdbx_seq_one_letter_code
_entity_poly.pdbx_strand_id
1 'polypeptide(L)'
;MEQQELMIKAAWLYHVEGLTQAQIGEQMNLTRRRVNELLAAALEDGIVRISFSSPLAANIELEAQLRSRFSLKDAIVVPTPADPLQLHSVIGRGAAAYLDRLIQTQKPGSIGIGWGATLRETVQHMSPANEPQIDVRSMMGGLTYGSEINTFEIVRGFAQVLKAQCHYFVAPVYAESPQSRDAIISQSVFRKIFLQTHDVDVSYLSVGDVSRQSLQVRYGLPAGTEVEDLIAAGAVGDLLGRYLDIEGSPIDHPINGQVLSPELDDYRKIPCRIVASGGAHKHAVLHAIARAELATIIVTDADSAKAMLGT
;
A
#
# COMPACT_ATOMS: atom_id res chain seq x y z
N MET A 1 -29.53 -35.77 -18.91
CA MET A 1 -28.32 -34.99 -19.19
C MET A 1 -27.45 -35.11 -17.97
N GLU A 2 -26.26 -35.69 -18.11
CA GLU A 2 -25.31 -35.78 -17.01
C GLU A 2 -24.88 -34.37 -16.57
N GLN A 3 -24.53 -34.19 -15.29
CA GLN A 3 -24.17 -32.88 -14.74
C GLN A 3 -22.99 -32.25 -15.50
N GLN A 4 -22.07 -33.08 -15.99
CA GLN A 4 -20.96 -32.64 -16.84
C GLN A 4 -21.41 -32.10 -18.20
N GLU A 5 -22.41 -32.72 -18.85
CA GLU A 5 -22.98 -32.19 -20.10
C GLU A 5 -23.67 -30.84 -19.89
N LEU A 6 -24.36 -30.68 -18.76
CA LEU A 6 -24.97 -29.40 -18.36
C LEU A 6 -23.92 -28.30 -18.18
N MET A 7 -22.80 -28.62 -17.54
CA MET A 7 -21.67 -27.70 -17.34
C MET A 7 -21.04 -27.30 -18.68
N ILE A 8 -20.73 -28.27 -19.55
CA ILE A 8 -20.15 -28.01 -20.88
C ILE A 8 -21.08 -27.13 -21.72
N LYS A 9 -22.38 -27.45 -21.75
CA LYS A 9 -23.36 -26.71 -22.55
C LYS A 9 -23.55 -25.28 -22.04
N ALA A 10 -23.66 -25.08 -20.73
CA ALA A 10 -23.75 -23.74 -20.14
C ALA A 10 -22.49 -22.92 -20.42
N ALA A 11 -21.31 -23.51 -20.29
CA ALA A 11 -20.03 -22.87 -20.58
C ALA A 11 -19.88 -22.45 -22.05
N TRP A 12 -20.30 -23.32 -22.99
CA TRP A 12 -20.27 -23.01 -24.43
C TRP A 12 -21.18 -21.82 -24.77
N LEU A 13 -22.43 -21.85 -24.30
CA LEU A 13 -23.39 -20.77 -24.54
C LEU A 13 -22.88 -19.43 -23.97
N TYR A 14 -22.18 -19.46 -22.83
CA TYR A 14 -21.63 -18.26 -22.21
C TYR A 14 -20.37 -17.74 -22.91
N HIS A 15 -19.33 -18.58 -23.03
CA HIS A 15 -18.00 -18.14 -23.47
C HIS A 15 -17.82 -18.11 -24.99
N VAL A 16 -18.55 -18.96 -25.72
CA VAL A 16 -18.43 -19.07 -27.19
C VAL A 16 -19.55 -18.31 -27.88
N GLU A 17 -20.79 -18.47 -27.41
CA GLU A 17 -21.95 -17.81 -28.03
C GLU A 17 -22.27 -16.44 -27.41
N GLY A 18 -21.62 -16.06 -26.30
CA GLY A 18 -21.73 -14.73 -25.70
C GLY A 18 -23.10 -14.45 -25.05
N LEU A 19 -23.88 -15.47 -24.74
CA LEU A 19 -25.20 -15.32 -24.12
C LEU A 19 -25.06 -14.90 -22.65
N THR A 20 -25.98 -14.07 -22.17
CA THR A 20 -26.08 -13.74 -20.74
C THR A 20 -26.61 -14.94 -19.94
N GLN A 21 -26.33 -15.00 -18.64
CA GLN A 21 -26.80 -16.11 -17.80
C GLN A 21 -28.32 -16.20 -17.70
N ALA A 22 -29.05 -15.11 -17.97
CA ALA A 22 -30.51 -15.10 -18.08
C ALA A 22 -30.96 -15.81 -19.37
N GLN A 23 -30.38 -15.46 -20.52
CA GLN A 23 -30.68 -16.09 -21.81
C GLN A 23 -30.33 -17.59 -21.82
N ILE A 24 -29.21 -17.96 -21.18
CA ILE A 24 -28.83 -19.38 -21.00
C ILE A 24 -29.88 -20.11 -20.15
N GLY A 25 -30.38 -19.46 -19.09
CA GLY A 25 -31.44 -20.01 -18.25
C GLY A 25 -32.71 -20.29 -19.04
N GLU A 26 -33.15 -19.35 -19.86
CA GLU A 26 -34.30 -19.53 -20.76
C GLU A 26 -34.06 -20.65 -21.78
N GLN A 27 -32.89 -20.70 -22.42
CA GLN A 27 -32.57 -21.68 -23.46
C GLN A 27 -32.38 -23.11 -22.91
N MET A 28 -31.91 -23.25 -21.67
CA MET A 28 -31.68 -24.54 -21.03
C MET A 28 -32.82 -24.97 -20.09
N ASN A 29 -33.88 -24.17 -19.95
CA ASN A 29 -34.94 -24.35 -18.94
C ASN A 29 -34.38 -24.46 -17.51
N LEU A 30 -33.44 -23.57 -17.17
CA LEU A 30 -32.79 -23.48 -15.86
C LEU A 30 -32.98 -22.10 -15.24
N THR A 31 -32.89 -22.03 -13.91
CA THR A 31 -32.83 -20.73 -13.23
C THR A 31 -31.47 -20.08 -13.45
N ARG A 32 -31.42 -18.74 -13.47
CA ARG A 32 -30.16 -17.97 -13.52
C ARG A 32 -29.18 -18.40 -12.43
N ARG A 33 -29.68 -18.73 -11.23
CA ARG A 33 -28.87 -19.26 -10.13
C ARG A 33 -28.21 -20.59 -10.51
N ARG A 34 -28.97 -21.54 -11.08
CA ARG A 34 -28.43 -22.84 -11.48
C ARG A 34 -27.42 -22.71 -12.63
N VAL A 35 -27.61 -21.76 -13.54
CA VAL A 35 -26.62 -21.43 -14.58
C VAL A 35 -25.32 -20.93 -13.97
N ASN A 36 -25.38 -20.01 -12.99
CA ASN A 36 -24.18 -19.54 -12.28
C ASN A 36 -23.46 -20.67 -11.55
N GLU A 37 -24.19 -21.57 -10.89
CA GLU A 37 -23.62 -22.76 -10.23
C GLU A 37 -22.90 -23.67 -11.23
N LEU A 38 -23.51 -23.92 -12.41
CA LEU A 38 -22.90 -24.73 -13.46
C LEU A 38 -21.65 -24.09 -14.07
N LEU A 39 -21.65 -22.77 -14.28
CA LEU A 39 -20.48 -22.05 -14.79
C LEU A 39 -19.34 -22.03 -13.77
N ALA A 40 -19.64 -21.85 -12.48
CA ALA A 40 -18.66 -21.92 -11.41
C ALA A 40 -18.06 -23.33 -11.30
N ALA A 41 -18.90 -24.37 -11.29
CA ALA A 41 -18.45 -25.76 -11.25
C ALA A 41 -17.64 -26.14 -12.51
N ALA A 42 -17.99 -25.61 -13.69
CA ALA A 42 -17.21 -25.84 -14.91
C ALA A 42 -15.79 -25.26 -14.84
N LEU A 43 -15.59 -24.15 -14.12
CA LEU A 43 -14.26 -23.58 -13.85
C LEU A 43 -13.52 -24.40 -12.79
N GLU A 44 -14.19 -24.77 -11.71
CA GLU A 44 -13.62 -25.54 -10.59
C GLU A 44 -13.17 -26.95 -11.01
N ASP A 45 -13.99 -27.65 -11.80
CA ASP A 45 -13.70 -28.99 -12.34
C ASP A 45 -12.73 -28.94 -13.54
N GLY A 46 -12.32 -27.74 -13.98
CA GLY A 46 -11.38 -27.54 -15.07
C GLY A 46 -11.92 -27.85 -16.47
N ILE A 47 -13.25 -27.94 -16.62
CA ILE A 47 -13.95 -28.06 -17.92
C ILE A 47 -13.73 -26.80 -18.77
N VAL A 48 -13.70 -25.64 -18.11
CA VAL A 48 -13.35 -24.36 -18.71
C VAL A 48 -12.02 -23.91 -18.14
N ARG A 49 -11.08 -23.54 -19.03
CA ARG A 49 -9.85 -22.85 -18.65
C ARG A 49 -9.84 -21.48 -19.29
N ILE A 50 -9.83 -20.45 -18.47
CA ILE A 50 -9.65 -19.07 -18.94
C ILE A 50 -8.15 -18.81 -18.93
N SER A 51 -7.57 -18.58 -20.11
CA SER A 51 -6.17 -18.19 -20.27
C SER A 51 -6.09 -16.79 -20.85
N PHE A 52 -5.26 -15.95 -20.26
CA PHE A 52 -5.01 -14.61 -20.78
C PHE A 52 -3.63 -14.55 -21.45
N SER A 53 -3.60 -14.22 -22.73
CA SER A 53 -2.36 -14.11 -23.51
C SER A 53 -1.78 -12.69 -23.41
N SER A 54 -1.39 -12.25 -22.22
CA SER A 54 -0.77 -10.93 -22.03
C SER A 54 0.15 -10.91 -20.81
N PRO A 55 1.35 -10.30 -20.90
CA PRO A 55 2.19 -10.03 -19.73
C PRO A 55 1.46 -9.22 -18.64
N LEU A 56 0.48 -8.40 -19.02
CA LEU A 56 -0.35 -7.63 -18.07
C LEU A 56 -1.32 -8.51 -17.30
N ALA A 57 -1.71 -9.67 -17.85
CA ALA A 57 -2.67 -10.54 -17.19
C ALA A 57 -2.09 -11.24 -15.96
N ALA A 58 -0.79 -11.58 -15.99
CA ALA A 58 -0.10 -12.13 -14.84
C ALA A 58 -0.11 -11.14 -13.66
N ASN A 59 0.07 -9.85 -13.93
CA ASN A 59 -0.03 -8.82 -12.89
C ASN A 59 -1.45 -8.67 -12.36
N ILE A 60 -2.47 -8.66 -13.24
CA ILE A 60 -3.88 -8.59 -12.82
C ILE A 60 -4.25 -9.81 -11.96
N GLU A 61 -3.70 -10.98 -12.27
CA GLU A 61 -3.90 -12.18 -11.45
C GLU A 61 -3.25 -12.03 -10.08
N LEU A 62 -2.00 -11.54 -10.00
CA LEU A 62 -1.33 -11.22 -8.74
C LEU A 62 -2.12 -10.18 -7.92
N GLU A 63 -2.70 -9.16 -8.55
CA GLU A 63 -3.58 -8.17 -7.88
C GLU A 63 -4.82 -8.85 -7.26
N ALA A 64 -5.46 -9.77 -7.98
CA ALA A 64 -6.59 -10.53 -7.46
C ALA A 64 -6.18 -11.45 -6.29
N GLN A 65 -5.05 -12.13 -6.40
CA GLN A 65 -4.53 -13.00 -5.35
C GLN A 65 -4.15 -12.22 -4.10
N LEU A 66 -3.46 -11.08 -4.24
CA LEU A 66 -3.11 -10.20 -3.11
C LEU A 66 -4.37 -9.71 -2.37
N ARG A 67 -5.38 -9.23 -3.11
CA ARG A 67 -6.66 -8.80 -2.52
C ARG A 67 -7.34 -9.93 -1.74
N SER A 68 -7.40 -11.13 -2.32
CA SER A 68 -8.02 -12.27 -1.65
C SER A 68 -7.22 -12.77 -0.44
N ARG A 69 -5.88 -12.76 -0.50
CA ARG A 69 -5.01 -13.34 0.52
C ARG A 69 -4.88 -12.47 1.77
N PHE A 70 -4.94 -11.16 1.59
CA PHE A 70 -4.70 -10.16 2.63
C PHE A 70 -5.90 -9.24 2.87
N SER A 71 -7.07 -9.58 2.32
CA SER A 71 -8.31 -8.78 2.46
C SER A 71 -8.14 -7.31 2.04
N LEU A 72 -7.27 -7.04 1.06
CA LEU A 72 -7.03 -5.67 0.57
C LEU A 72 -8.27 -5.19 -0.21
N LYS A 73 -8.60 -3.91 -0.05
CA LYS A 73 -9.61 -3.24 -0.87
C LYS A 73 -9.18 -3.16 -2.33
N ASP A 74 -7.88 -2.94 -2.55
CA ASP A 74 -7.31 -2.94 -3.89
C ASP A 74 -5.82 -3.35 -3.89
N ALA A 75 -5.30 -3.75 -5.03
CA ALA A 75 -3.88 -4.00 -5.23
C ALA A 75 -3.48 -3.60 -6.65
N ILE A 76 -2.28 -3.05 -6.81
CA ILE A 76 -1.73 -2.63 -8.10
C ILE A 76 -0.36 -3.26 -8.23
N VAL A 77 -0.18 -4.11 -9.25
CA VAL A 77 1.06 -4.82 -9.50
C VAL A 77 1.67 -4.32 -10.81
N VAL A 78 2.81 -3.65 -10.69
CA VAL A 78 3.60 -3.21 -11.84
C VAL A 78 4.62 -4.28 -12.23
N PRO A 79 5.06 -4.35 -13.50
CA PRO A 79 6.14 -5.26 -13.87
C PRO A 79 7.42 -4.92 -13.09
N THR A 80 8.11 -5.94 -12.58
CA THR A 80 9.44 -5.75 -11.99
C THR A 80 10.41 -5.37 -13.10
N PRO A 81 11.08 -4.20 -13.02
CA PRO A 81 12.01 -3.78 -14.06
C PRO A 81 13.27 -4.63 -14.02
N ALA A 82 13.87 -4.87 -15.20
CA ALA A 82 15.14 -5.57 -15.31
C ALA A 82 16.30 -4.78 -14.66
N ASP A 83 16.23 -3.45 -14.68
CA ASP A 83 17.15 -2.56 -13.96
C ASP A 83 16.55 -2.21 -12.58
N PRO A 84 17.15 -2.66 -11.47
CA PRO A 84 16.68 -2.34 -10.13
C PRO A 84 16.63 -0.84 -9.82
N LEU A 85 17.42 0.00 -10.51
CA LEU A 85 17.40 1.45 -10.32
C LEU A 85 16.08 2.08 -10.78
N GLN A 86 15.34 1.41 -11.67
CA GLN A 86 14.04 1.88 -12.16
C GLN A 86 12.87 1.50 -11.24
N LEU A 87 13.10 0.67 -10.23
CA LEU A 87 12.04 0.09 -9.40
C LEU A 87 11.14 1.16 -8.78
N HIS A 88 11.72 2.17 -8.13
CA HIS A 88 10.95 3.26 -7.51
C HIS A 88 10.15 4.05 -8.54
N SER A 89 10.70 4.28 -9.74
CA SER A 89 10.03 5.03 -10.80
C SER A 89 8.84 4.26 -11.39
N VAL A 90 9.00 2.94 -11.59
CA VAL A 90 7.93 2.07 -12.12
C VAL A 90 6.79 1.93 -11.12
N ILE A 91 7.09 1.68 -9.84
CA ILE A 91 6.06 1.65 -8.77
C ILE A 91 5.43 3.05 -8.62
N GLY A 92 6.24 4.10 -8.67
CA GLY A 92 5.81 5.49 -8.58
C GLY A 92 4.77 5.85 -9.65
N ARG A 93 4.99 5.45 -10.91
CA ARG A 93 4.02 5.62 -12.02
C ARG A 93 2.70 4.89 -11.76
N GLY A 94 2.77 3.63 -11.31
CA GLY A 94 1.56 2.85 -10.97
C GLY A 94 0.76 3.51 -9.84
N ALA A 95 1.45 3.97 -8.81
CA ALA A 95 0.83 4.66 -7.68
C ALA A 95 0.23 6.02 -8.08
N ALA A 96 0.89 6.78 -8.97
CA ALA A 96 0.42 8.07 -9.45
C ALA A 96 -0.90 7.92 -10.21
N ALA A 97 -0.97 6.97 -11.16
CA ALA A 97 -2.20 6.68 -11.90
C ALA A 97 -3.34 6.24 -10.96
N TYR A 98 -3.02 5.45 -9.92
CA TYR A 98 -4.00 5.05 -8.93
C TYR A 98 -4.52 6.23 -8.10
N LEU A 99 -3.62 7.07 -7.59
CA LEU A 99 -3.96 8.25 -6.79
C LEU A 99 -4.76 9.27 -7.61
N ASP A 100 -4.39 9.55 -8.85
CA ASP A 100 -5.13 10.46 -9.73
C ASP A 100 -6.59 10.01 -9.87
N ARG A 101 -6.82 8.71 -10.14
CA ARG A 101 -8.16 8.13 -10.21
C ARG A 101 -8.89 8.19 -8.88
N LEU A 102 -8.21 7.89 -7.78
CA LEU A 102 -8.81 7.90 -6.44
C LEU A 102 -9.25 9.30 -6.05
N ILE A 103 -8.41 10.32 -6.26
CA ILE A 103 -8.72 11.72 -5.95
C ILE A 103 -9.93 12.19 -6.77
N GLN A 104 -9.98 11.88 -8.07
CA GLN A 104 -11.10 12.27 -8.93
C GLN A 104 -12.43 11.62 -8.51
N THR A 105 -12.40 10.35 -8.10
CA THR A 105 -13.60 9.56 -7.82
C THR A 105 -14.10 9.72 -6.38
N GLN A 106 -13.19 9.77 -5.41
CA GLN A 106 -13.53 9.82 -3.98
C GLN A 106 -13.49 11.23 -3.40
N LYS A 107 -12.75 12.16 -4.02
CA LYS A 107 -12.61 13.56 -3.58
C LYS A 107 -12.31 13.69 -2.07
N PRO A 108 -11.21 13.09 -1.58
CA PRO A 108 -10.87 13.16 -0.16
C PRO A 108 -10.66 14.62 0.25
N GLY A 109 -11.03 14.97 1.49
CA GLY A 109 -10.73 16.28 2.06
C GLY A 109 -9.28 16.38 2.56
N SER A 110 -8.63 15.24 2.82
CA SER A 110 -7.27 15.20 3.38
C SER A 110 -6.46 13.98 2.93
N ILE A 111 -5.16 14.19 2.72
CA ILE A 111 -4.21 13.14 2.38
C ILE A 111 -2.98 13.26 3.28
N GLY A 112 -2.77 12.25 4.12
CA GLY A 112 -1.56 12.07 4.91
C GLY A 112 -0.45 11.44 4.06
N ILE A 113 0.72 12.06 4.04
CA ILE A 113 1.87 11.65 3.22
C ILE A 113 3.04 11.29 4.13
N GLY A 114 3.66 10.14 3.86
CA GLY A 114 4.95 9.75 4.44
C GLY A 114 6.12 10.33 3.63
N TRP A 115 7.22 9.60 3.57
CA TRP A 115 8.34 9.98 2.70
C TRP A 115 9.11 8.75 2.23
N GLY A 116 9.92 8.92 1.19
CA GLY A 116 10.71 7.85 0.57
C GLY A 116 10.87 8.02 -0.95
N ALA A 117 11.77 7.24 -1.54
CA ALA A 117 12.06 7.30 -2.97
C ALA A 117 10.82 7.03 -3.83
N THR A 118 10.05 5.98 -3.51
CA THR A 118 8.82 5.67 -4.24
C THR A 118 7.82 6.82 -4.23
N LEU A 119 7.60 7.47 -3.07
CA LEU A 119 6.67 8.61 -2.95
C LEU A 119 7.14 9.83 -3.75
N ARG A 120 8.46 10.09 -3.77
CA ARG A 120 9.06 11.13 -4.62
C ARG A 120 8.83 10.84 -6.10
N GLU A 121 9.00 9.61 -6.54
CA GLU A 121 8.74 9.23 -7.92
C GLU A 121 7.25 9.31 -8.27
N THR A 122 6.36 8.97 -7.33
CA THR A 122 4.91 9.11 -7.51
C THR A 122 4.52 10.54 -7.84
N VAL A 123 4.94 11.51 -7.02
CA VAL A 123 4.53 12.90 -7.22
C VAL A 123 5.05 13.48 -8.54
N GLN A 124 6.21 13.01 -9.03
CA GLN A 124 6.75 13.41 -10.33
C GLN A 124 5.92 12.90 -11.52
N HIS A 125 5.12 11.85 -11.30
CA HIS A 125 4.29 11.22 -12.32
C HIS A 125 2.79 11.50 -12.18
N MET A 126 2.38 12.21 -11.14
CA MET A 126 0.99 12.63 -10.97
C MET A 126 0.60 13.70 -11.98
N SER A 127 -0.66 13.64 -12.40
CA SER A 127 -1.25 14.66 -13.26
C SER A 127 -1.51 15.94 -12.44
N PRO A 128 -1.13 17.13 -12.93
CA PRO A 128 -1.50 18.38 -12.27
C PRO A 128 -3.02 18.51 -12.14
N ALA A 129 -3.49 18.84 -10.94
CA ALA A 129 -4.89 19.05 -10.61
C ALA A 129 -5.11 20.38 -9.90
N ASN A 130 -6.37 20.78 -9.73
CA ASN A 130 -6.74 22.00 -9.02
C ASN A 130 -7.74 21.66 -7.91
N GLU A 131 -7.22 21.13 -6.82
CA GLU A 131 -7.97 20.61 -5.67
C GLU A 131 -7.61 21.42 -4.39
N PRO A 132 -7.88 22.74 -4.35
CA PRO A 132 -7.48 23.61 -3.24
C PRO A 132 -8.14 23.28 -1.90
N GLN A 133 -9.22 22.50 -1.92
CA GLN A 133 -9.93 22.02 -0.73
C GLN A 133 -9.26 20.82 -0.06
N ILE A 134 -8.27 20.19 -0.70
CA ILE A 134 -7.53 19.07 -0.09
C ILE A 134 -6.48 19.63 0.87
N ASP A 135 -6.41 19.04 2.05
CA ASP A 135 -5.29 19.21 2.98
C ASP A 135 -4.26 18.09 2.77
N VAL A 136 -3.07 18.43 2.26
CA VAL A 136 -1.92 17.52 2.21
C VAL A 136 -1.10 17.68 3.50
N ARG A 137 -0.89 16.58 4.23
CA ARG A 137 -0.32 16.59 5.59
C ARG A 137 0.87 15.65 5.71
N SER A 138 1.93 16.06 6.40
CA SER A 138 2.98 15.13 6.83
C SER A 138 2.47 14.22 7.95
N MET A 139 2.61 12.91 7.82
CA MET A 139 2.15 11.96 8.85
C MET A 139 3.19 11.66 9.94
N MET A 140 4.45 12.02 9.72
CA MET A 140 5.53 11.74 10.67
C MET A 140 6.57 12.84 10.64
N GLY A 141 7.44 12.86 11.66
CA GLY A 141 8.59 13.73 11.69
C GLY A 141 9.54 13.49 10.52
N GLY A 142 10.33 14.51 10.21
CA GLY A 142 11.33 14.48 9.14
C GLY A 142 12.70 14.01 9.62
N LEU A 143 13.59 13.77 8.65
CA LEU A 143 15.02 13.57 8.94
C LEU A 143 15.66 14.90 9.34
N THR A 144 16.57 14.88 10.31
CA THR A 144 17.26 16.07 10.84
C THR A 144 18.50 16.48 10.04
N TYR A 145 18.93 15.65 9.10
CA TYR A 145 20.06 15.91 8.20
C TYR A 145 19.56 15.94 6.75
N GLY A 146 20.21 16.78 5.93
CA GLY A 146 19.94 16.81 4.50
C GLY A 146 20.28 15.46 3.88
N SER A 147 19.25 14.70 3.52
CA SER A 147 19.39 13.46 2.75
C SER A 147 19.16 13.75 1.26
N GLU A 148 19.44 12.76 0.42
CA GLU A 148 19.06 12.79 -1.01
C GLU A 148 17.54 12.96 -1.22
N ILE A 149 16.73 12.72 -0.17
CA ILE A 149 15.27 12.78 -0.21
C ILE A 149 14.76 13.59 0.99
N ASN A 150 14.58 14.89 0.78
CA ASN A 150 14.00 15.77 1.79
C ASN A 150 12.50 15.43 2.01
N THR A 151 12.18 15.05 3.24
CA THR A 151 10.84 14.64 3.67
C THR A 151 9.79 15.71 3.43
N PHE A 152 10.14 16.99 3.63
CA PHE A 152 9.21 18.10 3.44
C PHE A 152 8.98 18.42 1.96
N GLU A 153 9.98 18.22 1.11
CA GLU A 153 9.86 18.44 -0.33
C GLU A 153 8.90 17.44 -0.98
N ILE A 154 8.80 16.21 -0.47
CA ILE A 154 7.79 15.24 -0.94
C ILE A 154 6.38 15.78 -0.65
N VAL A 155 6.08 16.10 0.61
CA VAL A 155 4.75 16.60 1.03
C VAL A 155 4.41 17.88 0.26
N ARG A 156 5.38 18.79 0.11
CA ARG A 156 5.24 20.01 -0.68
C ARG A 156 4.96 19.72 -2.16
N GLY A 157 5.63 18.74 -2.76
CA GLY A 157 5.38 18.34 -4.14
C GLY A 157 3.93 17.88 -4.36
N PHE A 158 3.39 17.07 -3.43
CA PHE A 158 2.00 16.63 -3.49
C PHE A 158 1.03 17.82 -3.40
N ALA A 159 1.29 18.76 -2.49
CA ALA A 159 0.48 19.98 -2.40
C ALA A 159 0.57 20.83 -3.69
N GLN A 160 1.75 20.93 -4.30
CA GLN A 160 1.98 21.69 -5.53
C GLN A 160 1.27 21.09 -6.74
N VAL A 161 1.41 19.77 -6.96
CA VAL A 161 0.80 19.10 -8.12
C VAL A 161 -0.74 19.16 -8.02
N LEU A 162 -1.30 19.15 -6.81
CA LEU A 162 -2.74 19.25 -6.57
C LEU A 162 -3.25 20.69 -6.39
N LYS A 163 -2.37 21.70 -6.30
CA LYS A 163 -2.71 23.07 -5.84
C LYS A 163 -3.49 23.10 -4.51
N ALA A 164 -3.14 22.17 -3.63
CA ALA A 164 -3.77 21.91 -2.34
C ALA A 164 -3.10 22.68 -1.19
N GLN A 165 -3.72 22.67 -0.01
CA GLN A 165 -3.09 23.20 1.21
C GLN A 165 -2.00 22.23 1.69
N CYS A 166 -0.91 22.77 2.25
CA CYS A 166 0.22 21.97 2.75
C CYS A 166 0.40 22.19 4.26
N HIS A 167 0.38 21.11 5.04
CA HIS A 167 0.58 21.14 6.49
C HIS A 167 1.73 20.23 6.89
N TYR A 168 2.72 20.78 7.60
CA TYR A 168 3.90 20.04 8.04
C TYR A 168 3.80 19.64 9.50
N PHE A 169 4.27 18.45 9.81
CA PHE A 169 4.62 18.06 11.16
C PHE A 169 6.12 18.31 11.36
N VAL A 170 6.45 19.51 11.87
CA VAL A 170 7.82 20.01 11.96
C VAL A 170 8.48 19.49 13.24
N ALA A 171 8.88 18.22 13.22
CA ALA A 171 9.57 17.53 14.30
C ALA A 171 10.58 16.53 13.73
N PRO A 172 11.60 16.12 14.49
CA PRO A 172 12.43 14.97 14.08
C PRO A 172 11.59 13.70 14.04
N VAL A 173 12.00 12.71 13.25
CA VAL A 173 11.32 11.40 13.20
C VAL A 173 11.36 10.66 14.54
N TYR A 174 12.46 10.75 15.28
CA TYR A 174 12.59 10.21 16.63
C TYR A 174 13.02 11.28 17.62
N ALA A 175 12.52 11.17 18.85
CA ALA A 175 13.08 11.83 20.02
C ALA A 175 14.20 10.96 20.64
N GLU A 176 14.99 11.54 21.54
CA GLU A 176 16.06 10.81 22.23
C GLU A 176 15.55 9.74 23.21
N SER A 177 14.33 9.89 23.72
CA SER A 177 13.71 8.95 24.65
C SER A 177 12.19 8.99 24.52
N PRO A 178 11.47 7.95 25.00
CA PRO A 178 10.01 7.99 25.07
C PRO A 178 9.49 9.17 25.89
N GLN A 179 10.18 9.53 26.98
CA GLN A 179 9.82 10.67 27.82
C GLN A 179 9.97 11.99 27.04
N SER A 180 11.04 12.14 26.25
CA SER A 180 11.26 13.31 25.38
C SER A 180 10.20 13.40 24.29
N ARG A 181 9.80 12.27 23.69
CA ARG A 181 8.70 12.21 22.73
C ARG A 181 7.40 12.72 23.34
N ASP A 182 7.02 12.18 24.50
CA ASP A 182 5.78 12.54 25.18
C ASP A 182 5.77 14.02 25.58
N ALA A 183 6.93 14.53 26.05
CA ALA A 183 7.10 15.95 26.35
C ALA A 183 6.87 16.83 25.10
N ILE A 184 7.41 16.46 23.94
CA ILE A 184 7.19 17.18 22.67
C ILE A 184 5.71 17.16 22.28
N ILE A 185 5.07 15.98 22.29
CA ILE A 185 3.67 15.82 21.86
C ILE A 185 2.71 16.55 22.82
N SER A 186 3.04 16.65 24.10
CA SER A 186 2.20 17.33 25.11
C SER A 186 2.12 18.85 24.94
N GLN A 187 3.08 19.45 24.24
CA GLN A 187 3.08 20.89 23.93
C GLN A 187 1.85 21.24 23.08
N SER A 188 1.14 22.31 23.45
CA SER A 188 -0.13 22.69 22.79
C SER A 188 0.00 22.88 21.28
N VAL A 189 1.14 23.42 20.82
CA VAL A 189 1.45 23.62 19.40
C VAL A 189 1.58 22.30 18.63
N PHE A 190 2.15 21.27 19.24
CA PHE A 190 2.34 19.96 18.61
C PHE A 190 1.13 19.06 18.76
N ARG A 191 0.45 19.09 19.92
CA ARG A 191 -0.71 18.25 20.19
C ARG A 191 -1.79 18.37 19.11
N LYS A 192 -2.11 19.59 18.68
CA LYS A 192 -3.11 19.82 17.62
C LYS A 192 -2.67 19.24 16.29
N ILE A 193 -1.42 19.49 15.88
CA ILE A 193 -0.88 18.99 14.60
C ILE A 193 -0.77 17.47 14.62
N PHE A 194 -0.30 16.90 15.73
CA PHE A 194 -0.17 15.45 15.93
C PHE A 194 -1.51 14.73 15.81
N LEU A 195 -2.58 15.26 16.42
CA LEU A 195 -3.92 14.69 16.23
C LEU A 195 -4.37 14.70 14.77
N GLN A 196 -4.01 15.74 14.02
CA GLN A 196 -4.31 15.86 12.59
C GLN A 196 -3.44 14.97 11.69
N THR A 197 -2.38 14.34 12.20
CA THR A 197 -1.53 13.45 11.38
C THR A 197 -2.19 12.13 11.04
N HIS A 198 -3.19 11.70 11.82
CA HIS A 198 -3.94 10.47 11.60
C HIS A 198 -5.44 10.68 11.35
N ASP A 199 -5.94 11.90 11.54
CA ASP A 199 -7.29 12.31 11.12
C ASP A 199 -7.25 12.70 9.63
N VAL A 200 -7.01 11.71 8.78
CA VAL A 200 -6.95 11.86 7.32
C VAL A 200 -7.84 10.84 6.62
N ASP A 201 -8.39 11.23 5.48
CA ASP A 201 -9.23 10.33 4.66
C ASP A 201 -8.38 9.25 3.97
N VAL A 202 -7.17 9.64 3.54
CA VAL A 202 -6.23 8.79 2.82
C VAL A 202 -4.84 8.93 3.43
N SER A 203 -4.18 7.81 3.76
CA SER A 203 -2.73 7.79 4.00
C SER A 203 -2.00 7.22 2.78
N TYR A 204 -0.96 7.88 2.31
CA TYR A 204 -0.06 7.40 1.26
C TYR A 204 1.38 7.28 1.79
N LEU A 205 1.82 6.04 1.98
CA LEU A 205 3.06 5.71 2.69
C LEU A 205 3.95 4.77 1.86
N SER A 206 5.21 4.66 2.27
CA SER A 206 6.09 3.54 1.90
C SER A 206 6.60 2.86 3.17
N VAL A 207 7.13 1.65 3.02
CA VAL A 207 7.79 0.92 4.11
C VAL A 207 9.31 0.98 3.96
N GLY A 208 9.99 1.07 5.09
CA GLY A 208 11.44 0.90 5.19
C GLY A 208 11.81 -0.53 5.56
N ASP A 209 13.01 -0.94 5.18
CA ASP A 209 13.63 -2.19 5.60
C ASP A 209 14.72 -1.94 6.65
N VAL A 210 15.28 -3.03 7.18
CA VAL A 210 16.35 -3.02 8.20
C VAL A 210 17.76 -3.14 7.59
N SER A 211 17.94 -2.90 6.29
CA SER A 211 19.26 -2.86 5.66
C SER A 211 19.80 -1.44 5.54
N ARG A 212 21.08 -1.34 5.19
CA ARG A 212 21.74 -0.05 4.88
C ARG A 212 21.23 0.62 3.60
N GLN A 213 20.29 0.01 2.87
CA GLN A 213 19.57 0.67 1.77
C GLN A 213 18.48 1.62 2.29
N SER A 214 17.98 1.39 3.52
CA SER A 214 16.95 2.21 4.14
C SER A 214 17.47 3.60 4.53
N LEU A 215 16.75 4.64 4.12
CA LEU A 215 17.02 6.02 4.52
C LEU A 215 16.85 6.21 6.03
N GLN A 216 15.89 5.50 6.63
CA GLN A 216 15.64 5.55 8.06
C GLN A 216 16.83 5.00 8.84
N VAL A 217 17.41 3.88 8.38
CA VAL A 217 18.61 3.27 8.98
C VAL A 217 19.84 4.17 8.79
N ARG A 218 20.01 4.76 7.59
CA ARG A 218 21.19 5.60 7.29
C ARG A 218 21.21 6.94 8.02
N TYR A 219 20.04 7.55 8.23
CA TYR A 219 19.95 8.97 8.59
C TYR A 219 18.98 9.29 9.73
N GLY A 220 18.12 8.34 10.08
CA GLY A 220 17.01 8.58 10.98
C GLY A 220 17.24 8.07 12.40
N LEU A 221 17.95 6.96 12.58
CA LEU A 221 18.11 6.34 13.90
C LEU A 221 18.77 7.29 14.93
N PRO A 222 18.29 7.33 16.19
CA PRO A 222 18.93 8.06 17.27
C PRO A 222 20.37 7.58 17.50
N ALA A 223 21.24 8.47 17.98
CA ALA A 223 22.60 8.09 18.36
C ALA A 223 22.59 6.94 19.37
N GLY A 224 23.40 5.92 19.12
CA GLY A 224 23.47 4.72 19.97
C GLY A 224 22.38 3.68 19.71
N THR A 225 21.53 3.86 18.70
CA THR A 225 20.65 2.80 18.18
C THR A 225 21.24 2.25 16.89
N GLU A 226 21.69 1.00 16.92
CA GLU A 226 22.18 0.30 15.72
C GLU A 226 21.06 -0.55 15.12
N VAL A 227 21.07 -0.73 13.80
CA VAL A 227 20.04 -1.52 13.12
C VAL A 227 20.11 -3.00 13.50
N GLU A 228 21.30 -3.49 13.84
CA GLU A 228 21.53 -4.84 14.32
C GLU A 228 20.78 -5.14 15.62
N ASP A 229 20.61 -4.15 16.52
CA ASP A 229 19.82 -4.30 17.74
C ASP A 229 18.32 -4.48 17.42
N LEU A 230 17.83 -3.77 16.39
CA LEU A 230 16.46 -3.88 15.92
C LEU A 230 16.20 -5.25 15.28
N ILE A 231 17.16 -5.74 14.48
CA ILE A 231 17.09 -7.07 13.87
C ILE A 231 17.11 -8.15 14.96
N ALA A 232 17.96 -8.00 15.99
CA ALA A 232 18.01 -8.92 17.13
C ALA A 232 16.69 -8.93 17.93
N ALA A 233 15.99 -7.80 18.00
CA ALA A 233 14.65 -7.68 18.57
C ALA A 233 13.52 -8.18 17.64
N GLY A 234 13.86 -8.66 16.43
CA GLY A 234 12.91 -9.28 15.50
C GLY A 234 12.37 -8.36 14.40
N ALA A 235 12.93 -7.15 14.23
CA ALA A 235 12.44 -6.23 13.21
C ALA A 235 12.68 -6.76 11.78
N VAL A 236 11.63 -6.68 10.95
CA VAL A 236 11.70 -6.97 9.51
C VAL A 236 11.65 -5.70 8.64
N GLY A 237 11.28 -4.57 9.24
CA GLY A 237 11.20 -3.26 8.60
C GLY A 237 10.35 -2.29 9.40
N ASP A 238 10.02 -1.13 8.83
CA ASP A 238 9.24 -0.10 9.47
C ASP A 238 8.07 0.42 8.62
N LEU A 239 7.03 0.89 9.32
CA LEU A 239 5.95 1.71 8.78
C LEU A 239 5.80 2.93 9.68
N LEU A 240 5.87 4.15 9.12
CA LEU A 240 5.85 5.40 9.88
C LEU A 240 6.97 5.51 10.93
N GLY A 241 8.14 4.90 10.67
CA GLY A 241 9.25 4.84 11.63
C GLY A 241 8.99 3.90 12.82
N ARG A 242 7.90 3.13 12.82
CA ARG A 242 7.66 2.06 13.80
C ARG A 242 8.18 0.76 13.23
N TYR A 243 9.17 0.18 13.90
CA TYR A 243 9.75 -1.11 13.49
C TYR A 243 8.82 -2.26 13.91
N LEU A 244 8.57 -3.15 12.96
CA LEU A 244 7.61 -4.23 13.06
C LEU A 244 8.30 -5.58 12.91
N ASP A 245 7.74 -6.61 13.57
CA ASP A 245 8.08 -8.01 13.35
C ASP A 245 7.35 -8.59 12.11
N ILE A 246 7.56 -9.87 11.82
CA ILE A 246 6.97 -10.55 10.66
C ILE A 246 5.43 -10.69 10.75
N GLU A 247 4.87 -10.61 11.95
CA GLU A 247 3.43 -10.60 12.18
C GLU A 247 2.84 -9.19 12.04
N GLY A 248 3.68 -8.17 11.80
CA GLY A 248 3.31 -6.76 11.67
C GLY A 248 3.01 -6.08 13.01
N SER A 249 3.48 -6.66 14.12
CA SER A 249 3.40 -6.06 15.46
C SER A 249 4.65 -5.24 15.76
N PRO A 250 4.55 -4.12 16.50
CA PRO A 250 5.73 -3.39 16.95
C PRO A 250 6.67 -4.29 17.77
N ILE A 251 7.96 -4.27 17.45
CA ILE A 251 8.97 -4.95 18.27
C ILE A 251 9.05 -4.32 19.67
N ASP A 252 9.41 -5.12 20.66
CA ASP A 252 9.70 -4.67 22.02
C ASP A 252 11.08 -4.00 22.07
N HIS A 253 11.12 -2.73 21.66
CA HIS A 253 12.33 -1.93 21.63
C HIS A 253 12.01 -0.45 21.89
N PRO A 254 12.84 0.30 22.65
CA PRO A 254 12.58 1.71 22.99
C PRO A 254 12.36 2.64 21.78
N ILE A 255 12.92 2.29 20.61
CA ILE A 255 12.76 3.05 19.36
C ILE A 255 11.28 3.31 19.00
N ASN A 256 10.41 2.33 19.26
CA ASN A 256 8.98 2.44 18.96
C ASN A 256 8.26 3.40 19.92
N GLY A 257 8.83 3.63 21.11
CA GLY A 257 8.41 4.66 22.05
C GLY A 257 9.02 6.03 21.78
N GLN A 258 10.05 6.14 20.93
CA GLN A 258 10.74 7.39 20.59
C GLN A 258 10.16 8.09 19.34
N VAL A 259 9.39 7.37 18.52
CA VAL A 259 8.95 7.85 17.20
C VAL A 259 7.86 8.92 17.28
N LEU A 260 8.02 9.98 16.51
CA LEU A 260 7.08 11.08 16.36
C LEU A 260 6.20 10.81 15.12
N SER A 261 5.29 9.85 15.27
CA SER A 261 4.27 9.46 14.29
C SER A 261 3.02 8.91 15.01
N PRO A 262 1.85 8.81 14.33
CA PRO A 262 0.65 8.18 14.87
C PRO A 262 0.92 6.83 15.53
N GLU A 263 0.19 6.53 16.59
CA GLU A 263 0.11 5.15 17.08
C GLU A 263 -0.54 4.25 16.03
N LEU A 264 -0.16 2.97 15.98
CA LEU A 264 -0.72 2.04 14.98
C LEU A 264 -2.23 1.88 15.12
N ASP A 265 -2.77 1.94 16.33
CA ASP A 265 -4.21 1.83 16.57
C ASP A 265 -4.98 3.04 16.06
N ASP A 266 -4.36 4.23 16.10
CA ASP A 266 -4.92 5.42 15.49
C ASP A 266 -4.78 5.38 13.97
N TYR A 267 -3.63 4.92 13.47
CA TYR A 267 -3.39 4.73 12.05
C TYR A 267 -4.39 3.75 11.40
N ARG A 268 -4.75 2.65 12.08
CA ARG A 268 -5.74 1.67 11.60
C ARG A 268 -7.13 2.27 11.38
N LYS A 269 -7.47 3.40 12.02
CA LYS A 269 -8.76 4.07 11.85
C LYS A 269 -8.88 4.81 10.51
N ILE A 270 -7.76 5.13 9.86
CA ILE A 270 -7.74 5.78 8.54
C ILE A 270 -8.41 4.84 7.52
N PRO A 271 -9.47 5.23 6.82
CA PRO A 271 -10.27 4.29 6.02
C PRO A 271 -9.57 3.84 4.73
N CYS A 272 -8.66 4.66 4.19
CA CYS A 272 -7.91 4.38 2.98
C CYS A 272 -6.40 4.46 3.26
N ARG A 273 -5.75 3.31 3.38
CA ARG A 273 -4.32 3.18 3.72
C ARG A 273 -3.58 2.58 2.54
N ILE A 274 -2.93 3.44 1.76
CA ILE A 274 -2.18 3.08 0.57
C ILE A 274 -0.70 2.96 0.93
N VAL A 275 -0.11 1.79 0.65
CA VAL A 275 1.34 1.59 0.74
C VAL A 275 1.91 1.32 -0.65
N ALA A 276 2.87 2.14 -1.07
CA ALA A 276 3.61 1.96 -2.31
C ALA A 276 5.07 1.62 -2.03
N SER A 277 5.46 0.37 -2.27
CA SER A 277 6.82 -0.11 -2.02
C SER A 277 7.08 -1.43 -2.73
N GLY A 278 8.35 -1.78 -2.93
CA GLY A 278 8.76 -3.02 -3.59
C GLY A 278 10.27 -3.24 -3.52
N GLY A 279 10.69 -4.39 -4.04
CA GLY A 279 12.07 -4.86 -4.06
C GLY A 279 12.35 -5.94 -3.02
N ALA A 280 13.30 -6.82 -3.35
CA ALA A 280 13.66 -8.00 -2.56
C ALA A 280 13.94 -7.71 -1.08
N HIS A 281 14.60 -6.59 -0.79
CA HIS A 281 14.94 -6.16 0.56
C HIS A 281 13.72 -5.77 1.42
N LYS A 282 12.53 -5.62 0.81
CA LYS A 282 11.28 -5.22 1.48
C LYS A 282 10.22 -6.30 1.54
N HIS A 283 10.49 -7.50 1.02
CA HIS A 283 9.49 -8.59 0.97
C HIS A 283 8.92 -8.91 2.36
N ALA A 284 9.78 -9.02 3.38
CA ALA A 284 9.36 -9.36 4.73
C ALA A 284 8.45 -8.30 5.36
N VAL A 285 8.82 -7.02 5.28
CA VAL A 285 7.99 -5.92 5.81
C VAL A 285 6.69 -5.74 5.01
N LEU A 286 6.71 -5.90 3.68
CA LEU A 286 5.51 -5.87 2.85
C LEU A 286 4.53 -6.99 3.23
N HIS A 287 5.03 -8.20 3.48
CA HIS A 287 4.22 -9.30 3.98
C HIS A 287 3.63 -8.98 5.36
N ALA A 288 4.46 -8.48 6.28
CA ALA A 288 4.06 -8.15 7.64
C ALA A 288 2.93 -7.10 7.68
N ILE A 289 3.06 -5.99 6.93
CA ILE A 289 2.03 -4.94 6.92
C ILE A 289 0.72 -5.39 6.26
N ALA A 290 0.80 -6.27 5.26
CA ALA A 290 -0.38 -6.82 4.59
C ALA A 290 -1.11 -7.81 5.51
N ARG A 291 -0.35 -8.66 6.20
CA ARG A 291 -0.85 -9.63 7.17
C ARG A 291 -1.51 -8.95 8.38
N ALA A 292 -0.93 -7.87 8.87
CA ALA A 292 -1.46 -7.09 10.00
C ALA A 292 -2.55 -6.06 9.61
N GLU A 293 -3.03 -6.10 8.36
CA GLU A 293 -4.05 -5.19 7.80
C GLU A 293 -3.70 -3.69 7.94
N LEU A 294 -2.41 -3.38 8.01
CA LEU A 294 -1.91 -2.01 8.10
C LEU A 294 -2.07 -1.27 6.77
N ALA A 295 -2.09 -1.99 5.64
CA ALA A 295 -2.49 -1.45 4.35
C ALA A 295 -3.90 -1.92 3.97
N THR A 296 -4.72 -1.02 3.41
CA THR A 296 -5.94 -1.41 2.68
C THR A 296 -5.67 -1.55 1.19
N ILE A 297 -4.66 -0.86 0.67
CA ILE A 297 -4.27 -0.86 -0.73
C ILE A 297 -2.75 -0.97 -0.82
N ILE A 298 -2.26 -1.85 -1.69
CA ILE A 298 -0.82 -2.03 -1.94
C ILE A 298 -0.50 -1.76 -3.40
N VAL A 299 0.53 -0.95 -3.64
CA VAL A 299 1.15 -0.76 -4.96
C VAL A 299 2.56 -1.30 -4.91
N THR A 300 2.84 -2.35 -5.69
CA THR A 300 4.13 -3.06 -5.63
C THR A 300 4.52 -3.64 -6.99
N ASP A 301 5.73 -4.19 -7.09
CA ASP A 301 6.18 -4.90 -8.29
C ASP A 301 5.86 -6.40 -8.25
N ALA A 302 5.87 -7.06 -9.42
CA ALA A 302 5.45 -8.44 -9.58
C ALA A 302 6.23 -9.44 -8.72
N ASP A 303 7.54 -9.27 -8.56
CA ASP A 303 8.35 -10.18 -7.74
C ASP A 303 8.10 -9.97 -6.24
N SER A 304 7.89 -8.73 -5.80
CA SER A 304 7.41 -8.46 -4.44
C SER A 304 6.03 -9.08 -4.18
N ALA A 305 5.10 -8.96 -5.13
CA ALA A 305 3.76 -9.54 -5.02
C ALA A 305 3.82 -11.06 -4.86
N LYS A 306 4.61 -11.75 -5.69
CA LYS A 306 4.87 -13.19 -5.60
C LYS A 306 5.46 -13.58 -4.25
N ALA A 307 6.48 -12.86 -3.80
CA ALA A 307 7.11 -13.12 -2.51
C ALA A 307 6.15 -12.94 -1.33
N MET A 308 5.27 -11.93 -1.37
CA MET A 308 4.23 -11.75 -0.35
C MET A 308 3.25 -12.92 -0.33
N LEU A 309 2.88 -13.46 -1.50
CA LEU A 309 1.98 -14.60 -1.66
C LEU A 309 2.64 -15.94 -1.30
N GLY A 310 3.97 -16.00 -1.25
CA GLY A 310 4.74 -17.23 -1.02
C GLY A 310 4.84 -18.12 -2.26
N THR A 311 4.78 -17.52 -3.45
CA THR A 311 4.79 -18.21 -4.76
C THR A 311 6.02 -17.87 -5.58
#